data_AF-A0A954XYH0-F1
#
_entry.id   AF-A0A954XYH0-F1
#
_cell.length_a   1.000
_cell.length_b   1.000
_cell.length_c   1.000
_cell.angle_alpha   90.00
_cell.angle_beta   90.00
_cell.angle_gamma   90.00
#
_symmetry.space_group_name_H-M   'P 1'
#
loop_
_entity.id
_entity.type
_entity.pdbx_description
1 polymer ?
#
loop_
_entity_poly.entity_id
_entity_poly.type
_entity_poly.pdbx_seq_one_letter_code
_entity_poly.pdbx_strand_id
1 'polypeptide(L)'
;MSKSSSRRNSVLAIASRGTAYTAAAGASLVAGASDADGAIHYYYGNLAVPQGTAQPLDINFENDDFDDIVLMNYVLPGGNYQGLFVPYAPGKFVGFGASGLQYVSALSAGAIINSAAMGSAVEGSMAYGGQNPNAQFNAASDAYIGFAFPIGQTNLYNAWVRVAVDNAAGTLLVKDWAYQDQAGVGITAGDTGTLPILGDFNGDRRVDGGDFLAWQRGIPANYTVFDLRYWEKNFGGGLPAQAAVGSVPEPGTLGLLAAGALGVAAMRRRQTAS
;
A
#
# COMPACT_ATOMS: atom_id res chain seq x y z
N MET A 1 -48.13 55.58 22.57
CA MET A 1 -48.42 54.90 21.29
C MET A 1 -47.45 55.50 20.27
N SER A 2 -46.53 54.82 19.58
CA SER A 2 -46.43 53.44 19.11
C SER A 2 -44.95 53.03 19.02
N LYS A 3 -44.66 51.75 19.32
CA LYS A 3 -43.35 51.10 19.18
C LYS A 3 -43.10 50.74 17.71
N SER A 4 -41.87 50.91 17.22
CA SER A 4 -41.34 50.18 16.04
C SER A 4 -39.83 50.02 16.22
N SER A 5 -39.37 48.97 16.91
CA SER A 5 -39.02 47.65 16.39
C SER A 5 -37.70 47.63 15.60
N SER A 6 -36.59 47.61 16.36
CA SER A 6 -35.31 47.05 15.94
C SER A 6 -35.50 45.60 15.49
N ARG A 7 -35.14 45.28 14.24
CA ARG A 7 -34.92 43.90 13.80
C ARG A 7 -33.53 43.80 13.18
N ARG A 8 -32.55 43.50 14.04
CA ARG A 8 -31.33 42.80 13.63
C ARG A 8 -31.76 41.36 13.31
N ASN A 9 -31.75 40.98 12.04
CA ASN A 9 -31.88 39.56 11.67
C ASN A 9 -30.48 38.94 11.66
N SER A 10 -30.18 38.24 12.76
CA SER A 10 -29.00 37.42 12.98
C SER A 10 -29.42 35.96 12.93
N VAL A 11 -29.33 35.30 11.77
CA VAL A 11 -29.73 33.89 11.53
C VAL A 11 -29.06 33.51 10.20
N LEU A 12 -28.12 32.58 9.99
CA LEU A 12 -27.56 31.43 10.70
C LEU A 12 -26.10 31.25 10.26
N ALA A 13 -25.17 31.14 11.20
CA ALA A 13 -23.91 30.44 10.95
C ALA A 13 -24.20 28.94 11.07
N ILE A 14 -24.26 28.23 9.94
CA ILE A 14 -24.26 26.76 9.94
C ILE A 14 -22.81 26.35 10.18
N ALA A 15 -22.44 26.17 11.44
CA ALA A 15 -21.24 25.43 11.79
C ALA A 15 -21.53 23.94 11.57
N SER A 16 -21.07 23.37 10.46
CA SER A 16 -21.04 21.91 10.29
C SER A 16 -19.94 21.36 11.20
N ARG A 17 -20.33 20.92 12.40
CA ARG A 17 -19.48 20.04 13.21
C ARG A 17 -19.48 18.67 12.54
N GLY A 18 -18.62 18.50 11.54
CA GLY A 18 -18.25 17.17 11.04
C GLY A 18 -17.56 16.44 12.18
N THR A 19 -18.17 15.35 12.65
CA THR A 19 -17.54 14.48 13.64
C THR A 19 -16.57 13.61 12.84
N ALA A 20 -15.30 14.01 12.79
CA ALA A 20 -14.26 13.19 12.20
C ALA A 20 -14.13 11.93 13.05
N TYR A 21 -14.46 10.77 12.48
CA TYR A 21 -14.10 9.50 13.07
C TYR A 21 -12.62 9.28 12.76
N THR A 22 -11.75 9.58 13.72
CA THR A 22 -10.36 9.11 13.69
C THR A 22 -10.41 7.60 13.83
N ALA A 23 -10.25 6.89 12.71
CA ALA A 23 -9.96 5.47 12.76
C ALA A 23 -8.52 5.33 13.25
N ALA A 24 -8.34 5.09 14.55
CA ALA A 24 -7.05 4.70 15.10
C ALA A 24 -6.70 3.29 14.59
N ALA A 25 -6.09 3.20 13.41
CA ALA A 25 -5.33 2.04 13.02
C ALA A 25 -4.05 2.07 13.88
N GLY A 26 -3.85 1.05 14.72
CA GLY A 26 -2.65 0.96 15.55
C GLY A 26 -1.41 0.78 14.67
N ALA A 27 -0.71 1.88 14.37
CA ALA A 27 0.55 1.89 13.66
C ALA A 27 1.69 2.06 14.68
N SER A 28 2.60 1.07 14.75
CA SER A 28 3.84 1.17 15.52
C SER A 28 4.99 1.50 14.59
N LEU A 29 5.50 2.73 14.66
CA LEU A 29 6.73 3.18 13.99
C LEU A 29 7.95 2.60 14.71
N VAL A 30 8.90 2.03 13.97
CA VAL A 30 10.28 1.83 14.45
C VAL A 30 11.22 2.50 13.47
N ALA A 31 11.85 3.58 13.93
CA ALA A 31 12.93 4.26 13.25
C ALA A 31 14.13 3.31 13.10
N GLY A 32 14.56 3.07 11.87
CA GLY A 32 15.68 2.17 11.60
C GLY A 32 15.86 1.81 10.13
N ALA A 33 15.70 2.77 9.21
CA ALA A 33 16.25 2.65 7.87
C ALA A 33 17.24 3.80 7.70
N SER A 34 18.47 3.50 7.32
CA SER A 34 19.40 4.52 6.83
C SER A 34 18.73 5.30 5.69
N ASP A 35 18.84 6.63 5.71
CA ASP A 35 18.18 7.63 4.84
C ASP A 35 18.41 7.49 3.30
N ALA A 36 18.78 6.32 2.79
CA ALA A 36 19.17 6.11 1.39
C ALA A 36 18.21 5.20 0.59
N ASP A 37 17.30 4.46 1.21
CA ASP A 37 16.34 3.60 0.52
C ASP A 37 14.96 3.76 1.19
N GLY A 38 14.05 4.49 0.54
CA GLY A 38 12.75 4.83 1.10
C GLY A 38 11.91 3.61 1.46
N ALA A 39 11.29 3.63 2.65
CA ALA A 39 10.38 2.61 3.12
C ALA A 39 8.94 2.90 2.67
N ILE A 40 8.21 1.81 2.40
CA ILE A 40 6.78 1.89 2.09
C ILE A 40 5.99 1.58 3.36
N HIS A 41 5.07 2.47 3.68
CA HIS A 41 4.17 2.35 4.82
C HIS A 41 2.82 1.85 4.32
N TYR A 42 2.45 0.64 4.71
CA TYR A 42 1.22 -0.03 4.29
C TYR A 42 0.21 -0.13 5.43
N TYR A 43 -1.04 0.15 5.11
CA TYR A 43 -2.16 0.14 6.03
C TYR A 43 -3.31 -0.65 5.42
N TYR A 44 -3.87 -1.58 6.19
CA TYR A 44 -5.02 -2.36 5.78
C TYR A 44 -6.21 -2.09 6.68
N GLY A 45 -7.39 -1.99 6.09
CA GLY A 45 -8.61 -1.69 6.83
C GLY A 45 -9.73 -1.30 5.89
N ASN A 46 -10.84 -2.03 5.98
CA ASN A 46 -12.04 -1.69 5.25
C ASN A 46 -12.67 -0.43 5.85
N LEU A 47 -12.64 0.67 5.11
CA LEU A 47 -13.28 1.93 5.46
C LEU A 47 -14.33 2.26 4.41
N ALA A 48 -15.60 2.12 4.80
CA ALA A 48 -16.71 2.53 3.96
C ALA A 48 -16.78 4.06 3.94
N VAL A 49 -16.98 4.63 2.74
CA VAL A 49 -17.32 6.05 2.57
C VAL A 49 -18.84 6.12 2.38
N PRO A 50 -19.62 6.50 3.43
CA PRO A 50 -21.06 6.47 3.35
C PRO A 50 -21.60 7.38 2.24
N GLN A 51 -22.71 7.00 1.63
CA GLN A 51 -23.36 7.85 0.63
C GLN A 51 -23.83 9.17 1.25
N GLY A 52 -23.68 10.26 0.50
CA GLY A 52 -23.96 11.62 0.94
C GLY A 52 -22.83 12.28 1.74
N THR A 53 -21.64 11.68 1.78
CA THR A 53 -20.51 12.16 2.60
C THR A 53 -19.22 12.31 1.80
N ALA A 54 -18.26 12.98 2.41
CA ALA A 54 -16.86 12.90 2.04
C ALA A 54 -16.08 12.34 3.23
N GLN A 55 -15.11 11.48 2.93
CA GLN A 55 -14.22 10.87 3.89
C GLN A 55 -12.79 11.37 3.63
N PRO A 56 -12.30 12.28 4.46
CA PRO A 56 -10.89 12.63 4.49
C PRO A 56 -10.05 11.46 5.02
N LEU A 57 -8.86 11.29 4.47
CA LEU A 57 -7.86 10.30 4.84
C LEU A 57 -6.51 11.00 5.05
N ASP A 58 -5.99 10.82 6.26
CA ASP A 58 -4.59 11.06 6.62
C ASP A 58 -3.83 9.74 6.35
N ILE A 59 -2.88 9.80 5.43
CA ILE A 59 -2.21 8.64 4.81
C ILE A 59 -0.92 8.31 5.55
N ASN A 60 -0.24 9.31 6.10
CA ASN A 60 1.02 9.20 6.82
C ASN A 60 0.89 9.35 8.34
N PHE A 61 -0.32 9.59 8.85
CA PHE A 61 -0.68 9.54 10.28
C PHE A 61 0.17 10.45 11.18
N GLU A 62 0.66 11.55 10.64
CA GLU A 62 1.42 12.55 11.39
C GLU A 62 0.53 13.31 12.40
N ASN A 63 -0.78 13.10 12.36
CA ASN A 63 -1.74 13.67 13.30
C ASN A 63 -1.59 15.20 13.37
N ASP A 64 -1.45 15.83 12.20
CA ASP A 64 -1.28 17.26 12.04
C ASP A 64 -2.58 17.99 11.64
N ASP A 65 -3.70 17.25 11.58
CA ASP A 65 -5.01 17.68 11.08
C ASP A 65 -5.04 17.99 9.56
N PHE A 66 -4.03 17.56 8.79
CA PHE A 66 -4.01 17.69 7.33
C PHE A 66 -4.47 16.40 6.66
N ASP A 67 -5.52 16.50 5.84
CA ASP A 67 -5.97 15.37 5.04
C ASP A 67 -5.19 15.31 3.72
N ASP A 68 -4.64 14.15 3.35
CA ASP A 68 -3.87 13.98 2.11
C ASP A 68 -4.75 13.68 0.90
N ILE A 69 -5.90 13.06 1.15
CA ILE A 69 -6.90 12.78 0.13
C ILE A 69 -8.28 12.76 0.76
N VAL A 70 -9.25 13.34 0.06
CA VAL A 70 -10.67 13.33 0.42
C VAL A 70 -11.41 12.52 -0.63
N LEU A 71 -12.03 11.43 -0.20
CA LEU A 71 -12.89 10.62 -1.05
C LEU A 71 -14.34 11.05 -0.92
N MET A 72 -15.01 11.28 -2.04
CA MET A 72 -16.39 11.77 -2.09
C MET A 72 -17.32 10.65 -2.54
N ASN A 73 -18.42 10.46 -1.83
CA ASN A 73 -19.53 9.59 -2.23
C ASN A 73 -20.84 10.34 -2.06
N TYR A 74 -21.33 10.96 -3.14
CA TYR A 74 -22.50 11.84 -3.12
C TYR A 74 -23.64 11.33 -4.00
N VAL A 75 -24.79 11.97 -3.87
CA VAL A 75 -25.89 11.88 -4.82
C VAL A 75 -26.05 13.25 -5.46
N LEU A 76 -25.80 13.32 -6.77
CA LEU A 76 -25.89 14.54 -7.55
C LEU A 76 -27.09 14.47 -8.52
N PRO A 77 -27.52 15.59 -9.13
CA PRO A 77 -28.55 15.58 -10.17
C PRO A 77 -28.10 14.74 -11.38
N GLY A 78 -28.52 13.48 -11.45
CA GLY A 78 -28.07 12.52 -12.46
C GLY A 78 -27.71 11.14 -11.92
N GLY A 79 -27.59 11.00 -10.59
CA GLY A 79 -27.36 9.72 -9.91
C GLY A 79 -26.28 9.78 -8.84
N ASN A 80 -25.74 8.61 -8.51
CA ASN A 80 -24.65 8.49 -7.55
C ASN A 80 -23.35 9.00 -8.16
N TYR A 81 -22.56 9.75 -7.40
CA TYR A 81 -21.28 10.29 -7.81
C TYR A 81 -20.20 9.87 -6.84
N GLN A 82 -19.09 9.36 -7.37
CA GLN A 82 -17.85 9.17 -6.61
C GLN A 82 -16.72 9.98 -7.26
N GLY A 83 -15.91 10.59 -6.41
CA GLY A 83 -14.78 11.40 -6.84
C GLY A 83 -13.74 11.50 -5.74
N LEU A 84 -12.66 12.22 -6.02
CA LEU A 84 -11.64 12.54 -5.02
C LEU A 84 -11.19 13.99 -5.14
N PHE A 85 -10.60 14.48 -4.07
CA PHE A 85 -9.84 15.71 -3.99
C PHE A 85 -8.53 15.44 -3.24
N VAL A 86 -7.38 15.87 -3.76
CA VAL A 86 -6.08 15.84 -3.09
C VAL A 86 -5.83 17.24 -2.52
N PRO A 87 -5.94 17.43 -1.20
CA PRO A 87 -5.72 18.73 -0.59
C PRO A 87 -4.25 19.15 -0.66
N TYR A 88 -4.03 20.47 -0.60
CA TYR A 88 -2.72 21.14 -0.55
C TYR A 88 -1.83 20.99 -1.79
N ALA A 89 -1.33 22.13 -2.28
CA ALA A 89 -0.37 22.15 -3.38
C ALA A 89 1.03 21.75 -2.88
N PRO A 90 1.85 21.04 -3.68
CA PRO A 90 1.62 20.65 -5.08
C PRO A 90 1.01 19.23 -5.27
N GLY A 91 0.19 18.77 -4.33
CA GLY A 91 -0.50 17.47 -4.39
C GLY A 91 -1.34 17.30 -5.66
N LYS A 92 -1.50 16.07 -6.11
CA LYS A 92 -2.16 15.70 -7.38
C LYS A 92 -2.43 14.20 -7.46
N PHE A 93 -3.24 13.79 -8.42
CA PHE A 93 -3.57 12.36 -8.65
C PHE A 93 -3.19 11.88 -10.05
N VAL A 94 -3.07 10.56 -10.21
CA VAL A 94 -2.90 9.88 -11.49
C VAL A 94 -4.25 9.85 -12.20
N GLY A 95 -4.34 10.55 -13.33
CA GLY A 95 -5.59 10.79 -14.02
C GLY A 95 -5.41 11.34 -15.42
N PHE A 96 -6.52 11.64 -16.07
CA PHE A 96 -6.55 12.15 -17.43
C PHE A 96 -7.70 13.14 -17.65
N GLY A 97 -7.51 14.06 -18.60
CA GLY A 97 -8.55 14.98 -19.03
C GLY A 97 -9.35 14.40 -20.21
N ALA A 98 -10.68 14.46 -20.14
CA ALA A 98 -11.55 14.12 -21.27
C ALA A 98 -12.81 14.99 -21.25
N SER A 99 -13.23 15.50 -22.41
CA SER A 99 -14.45 16.30 -22.55
C SER A 99 -14.55 17.48 -21.56
N GLY A 100 -13.42 18.12 -21.23
CA GLY A 100 -13.35 19.23 -20.29
C GLY A 100 -13.42 18.86 -18.81
N LEU A 101 -13.48 17.57 -18.48
CA LEU A 101 -13.48 17.04 -17.12
C LEU A 101 -12.18 16.30 -16.82
N GLN A 102 -11.85 16.19 -15.53
CA GLN A 102 -10.70 15.44 -15.02
C GLN A 102 -11.19 14.12 -14.42
N TYR A 103 -10.56 13.02 -14.81
CA TYR A 103 -10.92 11.67 -14.41
C TYR A 103 -9.77 11.01 -13.69
N VAL A 104 -10.11 10.28 -12.63
CA VAL A 104 -9.15 9.44 -11.91
C VAL A 104 -8.92 8.17 -12.73
N SER A 105 -7.67 7.78 -12.90
CA SER A 105 -7.33 6.52 -13.55
C SER A 105 -7.55 5.36 -12.59
N ALA A 106 -8.30 4.34 -13.01
CA ALA A 106 -8.43 3.08 -12.27
C ALA A 106 -7.21 2.21 -12.56
N LEU A 107 -6.21 2.29 -11.70
CA LEU A 107 -4.94 1.57 -11.88
C LEU A 107 -5.10 0.09 -11.49
N SER A 108 -4.40 -0.78 -12.21
CA SER A 108 -4.20 -2.17 -11.83
C SER A 108 -3.03 -2.31 -10.85
N ALA A 109 -3.00 -3.38 -10.06
CA ALA A 109 -1.81 -3.74 -9.29
C ALA A 109 -0.58 -3.82 -10.20
N GLY A 110 0.57 -3.34 -9.74
CA GLY A 110 1.78 -3.26 -10.54
C GLY A 110 1.94 -1.97 -11.35
N ALA A 111 0.94 -1.08 -11.40
CA ALA A 111 1.08 0.21 -12.08
C ALA A 111 2.06 1.12 -11.34
N ILE A 112 2.98 1.76 -12.07
CA ILE A 112 3.95 2.69 -11.48
C ILE A 112 3.27 4.04 -11.23
N ILE A 113 3.41 4.55 -10.00
CA ILE A 113 2.90 5.84 -9.54
C ILE A 113 4.10 6.72 -9.18
N ASN A 114 4.39 7.69 -10.05
CA ASN A 114 5.49 8.63 -9.89
C ASN A 114 5.16 9.96 -10.57
N SER A 115 6.13 10.89 -10.58
CA SER A 115 5.98 12.21 -11.20
C SER A 115 5.57 12.19 -12.68
N ALA A 116 5.92 11.16 -13.44
CA ALA A 116 5.56 11.00 -14.85
C ALA A 116 4.12 10.47 -15.04
N ALA A 117 3.58 9.76 -14.05
CA ALA A 117 2.21 9.25 -14.07
C ALA A 117 1.18 10.31 -13.61
N MET A 118 1.61 11.33 -12.86
CA MET A 118 0.71 12.31 -12.27
C MET A 118 0.00 13.18 -13.32
N GLY A 119 -1.30 13.37 -13.14
CA GLY A 119 -2.07 14.37 -13.87
C GLY A 119 -1.80 15.80 -13.39
N SER A 120 -2.54 16.76 -13.94
CA SER A 120 -2.40 18.20 -13.61
C SER A 120 -3.45 18.71 -12.63
N ALA A 121 -4.39 17.86 -12.22
CA ALA A 121 -5.55 18.24 -11.43
C ALA A 121 -5.43 17.79 -9.97
N VAL A 122 -6.18 18.47 -9.11
CA VAL A 122 -6.30 18.15 -7.68
C VAL A 122 -7.66 17.53 -7.34
N GLU A 123 -8.66 17.68 -8.22
CA GLU A 123 -9.98 17.05 -8.10
C GLU A 123 -10.27 16.25 -9.37
N GLY A 124 -10.91 15.10 -9.22
CA GLY A 124 -11.25 14.22 -10.33
C GLY A 124 -12.49 13.36 -10.08
N SER A 125 -13.23 13.08 -11.15
CA SER A 125 -14.33 12.13 -11.12
C SER A 125 -13.82 10.69 -11.19
N MET A 126 -14.32 9.85 -10.29
CA MET A 126 -14.07 8.41 -10.30
C MET A 126 -15.21 7.65 -10.98
N ALA A 127 -16.47 8.01 -10.67
CA ALA A 127 -17.67 7.40 -11.20
C ALA A 127 -18.87 8.36 -11.19
N TYR A 128 -19.67 8.38 -12.26
CA TYR A 128 -20.95 9.08 -12.30
C TYR A 128 -21.92 8.45 -13.32
N GLY A 129 -21.83 7.13 -13.48
CA GLY A 129 -22.63 6.38 -14.44
C GLY A 129 -22.57 6.97 -15.85
N GLY A 130 -23.73 7.13 -16.47
CA GLY A 130 -23.85 7.70 -17.82
C GLY A 130 -23.53 9.19 -17.93
N GLN A 131 -23.47 9.93 -16.82
CA GLN A 131 -23.14 11.37 -16.85
C GLN A 131 -21.65 11.61 -17.13
N ASN A 132 -20.78 10.71 -16.62
CA ASN A 132 -19.35 10.76 -16.84
C ASN A 132 -18.90 9.49 -17.58
N PRO A 133 -19.08 9.42 -18.91
CA PRO A 133 -18.88 8.20 -19.68
C PRO A 133 -17.42 7.70 -19.72
N ASN A 134 -16.45 8.57 -19.42
CA ASN A 134 -15.04 8.17 -19.35
C ASN A 134 -14.61 7.70 -17.95
N ALA A 135 -15.53 7.67 -16.97
CA ALA A 135 -15.20 7.33 -15.59
C ALA A 135 -14.84 5.85 -15.46
N GLN A 136 -13.70 5.58 -14.82
CA GLN A 136 -13.11 4.23 -14.79
C GLN A 136 -13.49 3.42 -13.55
N PHE A 137 -14.17 4.01 -12.56
CA PHE A 137 -14.58 3.32 -11.34
C PHE A 137 -16.08 3.00 -11.27
N ASN A 138 -16.84 3.10 -12.37
CA ASN A 138 -18.30 2.85 -12.33
C ASN A 138 -18.66 1.46 -11.74
N ALA A 139 -17.81 0.45 -11.97
CA ALA A 139 -17.92 -0.88 -11.38
C ALA A 139 -16.52 -1.46 -11.18
N ALA A 140 -15.84 -1.06 -10.09
CA ALA A 140 -14.48 -1.48 -9.78
C ALA A 140 -14.46 -2.26 -8.46
N SER A 141 -13.93 -3.48 -8.43
CA SER A 141 -13.84 -4.27 -7.19
C SER A 141 -12.49 -4.12 -6.48
N ASP A 142 -11.40 -3.92 -7.22
CA ASP A 142 -10.01 -3.88 -6.73
C ASP A 142 -9.17 -2.94 -7.61
N ALA A 143 -9.58 -1.68 -7.71
CA ALA A 143 -8.84 -0.67 -8.46
C ALA A 143 -8.05 0.23 -7.51
N TYR A 144 -6.90 0.70 -7.99
CA TYR A 144 -6.02 1.60 -7.24
C TYR A 144 -6.17 3.02 -7.74
N ILE A 145 -6.29 3.95 -6.81
CA ILE A 145 -6.09 5.38 -7.00
C ILE A 145 -4.61 5.63 -6.75
N GLY A 146 -3.89 6.19 -7.72
CA GLY A 146 -2.54 6.70 -7.51
C GLY A 146 -2.56 8.20 -7.27
N PHE A 147 -1.80 8.70 -6.31
CA PHE A 147 -1.72 10.13 -6.02
C PHE A 147 -0.38 10.48 -5.36
N ALA A 148 -0.12 11.78 -5.25
CA ALA A 148 0.99 12.30 -4.50
C ALA A 148 0.51 13.46 -3.62
N PHE A 149 0.97 13.47 -2.38
CA PHE A 149 0.63 14.47 -1.38
C PHE A 149 1.91 15.11 -0.80
N PRO A 150 1.85 16.38 -0.36
CA PRO A 150 3.02 17.03 0.20
C PRO A 150 3.20 16.75 1.69
N ILE A 151 4.41 16.36 2.11
CA ILE A 151 4.82 16.46 3.53
C ILE A 151 5.76 17.66 3.65
N GLY A 152 5.32 18.67 4.40
CA GLY A 152 5.95 19.99 4.39
C GLY A 152 5.62 20.78 3.11
N GLN A 153 6.46 21.77 2.76
CA GLN A 153 6.07 22.77 1.75
C GLN A 153 6.15 22.29 0.30
N THR A 154 7.08 21.38 -0.03
CA THR A 154 7.38 21.04 -1.43
C THR A 154 7.63 19.57 -1.69
N ASN A 155 7.86 18.77 -0.65
CA ASN A 155 8.27 17.38 -0.81
C ASN A 155 7.03 16.53 -1.09
N LEU A 156 6.96 15.93 -2.28
CA LEU A 156 5.85 15.06 -2.67
C LEU A 156 6.17 13.60 -2.39
N TYR A 157 5.20 12.92 -1.82
CA TYR A 157 5.26 11.50 -1.46
C TYR A 157 4.21 10.78 -2.29
N ASN A 158 4.62 9.70 -2.97
CA ASN A 158 3.71 8.96 -3.85
C ASN A 158 2.99 7.88 -3.05
N ALA A 159 1.70 7.73 -3.32
CA ALA A 159 0.82 6.84 -2.58
C ALA A 159 -0.21 6.18 -3.49
N TRP A 160 -0.79 5.11 -2.96
CA TRP A 160 -1.93 4.46 -3.56
C TRP A 160 -3.02 4.16 -2.52
N VAL A 161 -4.28 4.22 -2.94
CA VAL A 161 -5.44 3.72 -2.17
C VAL A 161 -6.16 2.70 -3.02
N ARG A 162 -6.38 1.48 -2.50
CA ARG A 162 -7.21 0.47 -3.16
C ARG A 162 -8.66 0.63 -2.73
N VAL A 163 -9.54 0.68 -3.73
CA VAL A 163 -10.97 0.86 -3.51
C VAL A 163 -11.82 -0.18 -4.24
N ALA A 164 -13.02 -0.38 -3.71
CA ALA A 164 -14.16 -0.92 -4.45
C ALA A 164 -15.22 0.17 -4.62
N VAL A 165 -15.74 0.31 -5.84
CA VAL A 165 -16.82 1.23 -6.20
C VAL A 165 -17.88 0.46 -6.98
N ASP A 166 -19.11 0.54 -6.51
CA ASP A 166 -20.31 0.21 -7.28
C ASP A 166 -21.13 1.49 -7.38
N ASN A 167 -21.04 2.15 -8.55
CA ASN A 167 -21.74 3.41 -8.78
C ASN A 167 -23.25 3.21 -8.81
N ALA A 168 -23.76 2.10 -9.35
CA ALA A 168 -25.19 1.83 -9.38
C ALA A 168 -25.76 1.67 -7.97
N ALA A 169 -25.03 0.99 -7.08
CA ALA A 169 -25.38 0.86 -5.66
C ALA A 169 -24.99 2.08 -4.80
N GLY A 170 -24.19 3.01 -5.32
CA GLY A 170 -23.74 4.20 -4.60
C GLY A 170 -22.73 3.91 -3.50
N THR A 171 -21.94 2.85 -3.66
CA THR A 171 -20.99 2.39 -2.65
C THR A 171 -19.56 2.75 -3.02
N LEU A 172 -18.78 3.13 -2.01
CA LEU A 172 -17.35 3.33 -2.07
C LEU A 172 -16.73 2.75 -0.79
N LEU A 173 -15.79 1.83 -0.98
CA LEU A 173 -15.09 1.14 0.09
C LEU A 173 -13.59 1.25 -0.14
N VAL A 174 -12.87 1.87 0.79
CA VAL A 174 -11.41 1.75 0.88
C VAL A 174 -11.07 0.40 1.50
N LYS A 175 -10.11 -0.32 0.92
CA LYS A 175 -9.67 -1.64 1.42
C LYS A 175 -8.34 -1.55 2.15
N ASP A 176 -7.39 -0.85 1.54
CA ASP A 176 -6.04 -0.62 2.04
C ASP A 176 -5.36 0.50 1.25
N TRP A 177 -4.24 0.98 1.76
CA TRP A 177 -3.44 2.04 1.16
C TRP A 177 -1.97 1.92 1.56
N ALA A 178 -1.10 2.57 0.79
CA ALA A 178 0.29 2.74 1.18
C ALA A 178 0.89 4.03 0.60
N TYR A 179 2.00 4.48 1.18
CA TYR A 179 2.83 5.55 0.63
C TYR A 179 4.32 5.22 0.74
N GLN A 180 5.12 5.83 -0.15
CA GLN A 180 6.58 5.78 -0.16
C GLN A 180 7.13 6.97 0.64
N ASP A 181 7.89 6.74 1.70
CA ASP A 181 8.41 7.76 2.63
C ASP A 181 9.68 8.49 2.17
N GLN A 182 10.12 8.23 0.95
CA GLN A 182 11.14 9.03 0.29
C GLN A 182 10.52 9.99 -0.74
N ALA A 183 10.75 11.29 -0.50
CA ALA A 183 10.25 12.35 -1.37
C ALA A 183 10.66 12.15 -2.83
N GLY A 184 9.69 12.23 -3.73
CA GLY A 184 9.87 12.11 -5.18
C GLY A 184 10.04 10.68 -5.70
N VAL A 185 10.19 9.68 -4.82
CA VAL A 185 10.35 8.28 -5.23
C VAL A 185 8.99 7.67 -5.54
N GLY A 186 8.91 6.98 -6.68
CA GLY A 186 7.67 6.34 -7.12
C GLY A 186 7.32 5.11 -6.28
N ILE A 187 6.03 4.80 -6.22
CA ILE A 187 5.50 3.58 -5.61
C ILE A 187 4.78 2.76 -6.68
N THR A 188 4.76 1.44 -6.53
CA THR A 188 3.96 0.57 -7.39
C THR A 188 2.58 0.35 -6.75
N ALA A 189 1.50 0.41 -7.52
CA ALA A 189 0.16 0.15 -7.01
C ALA A 189 0.06 -1.26 -6.41
N GLY A 190 -0.38 -1.35 -5.16
CA GLY A 190 -0.44 -2.60 -4.40
C GLY A 190 0.90 -3.03 -3.77
N ASP A 191 1.94 -2.20 -3.89
CA ASP A 191 3.18 -2.40 -3.14
C ASP A 191 2.93 -2.12 -1.67
N THR A 192 2.99 -3.16 -0.85
CA THR A 192 2.85 -3.09 0.60
C THR A 192 4.19 -2.82 1.28
N GLY A 193 5.22 -2.54 0.48
CA GLY A 193 6.59 -2.43 0.93
C GLY A 193 7.26 -3.76 1.18
N THR A 194 8.49 -3.61 1.65
CA THR A 194 9.30 -4.64 2.27
C THR A 194 9.54 -4.19 3.70
N LEU A 195 8.50 -4.19 4.55
CA LEU A 195 8.64 -3.76 5.95
C LEU A 195 9.71 -4.63 6.66
N PRO A 196 10.60 -4.03 7.49
CA PRO A 196 11.47 -4.81 8.36
C PRO A 196 10.61 -5.55 9.37
N ILE A 197 10.60 -6.88 9.29
CA ILE A 197 9.95 -7.69 10.30
C ILE A 197 10.82 -7.56 11.55
N LEU A 198 10.25 -7.10 12.67
CA LEU A 198 11.04 -6.92 13.89
C LEU A 198 11.62 -8.27 14.32
N GLY A 199 12.95 -8.42 14.28
CA GLY A 199 13.62 -9.70 14.48
C GLY A 199 14.09 -10.40 13.20
N ASP A 200 13.75 -9.89 12.01
CA ASP A 200 14.35 -10.26 10.72
C ASP A 200 15.63 -9.45 10.55
N PHE A 201 16.73 -10.05 10.97
CA PHE A 201 18.04 -9.43 10.98
C PHE A 201 18.83 -9.73 9.70
N ASN A 202 18.45 -10.75 8.94
CA ASN A 202 19.14 -11.10 7.71
C ASN A 202 18.45 -10.56 6.44
N GLY A 203 17.26 -9.96 6.57
CA GLY A 203 16.47 -9.37 5.51
C GLY A 203 15.72 -10.37 4.64
N ASP A 204 15.59 -11.63 5.07
CA ASP A 204 14.98 -12.72 4.28
C ASP A 204 13.46 -12.82 4.44
N ARG A 205 12.87 -11.89 5.20
CA ARG A 205 11.44 -11.75 5.47
C ARG A 205 10.86 -12.88 6.33
N ARG A 206 11.71 -13.50 7.14
CA ARG A 206 11.33 -14.46 8.20
C ARG A 206 12.01 -14.04 9.49
N VAL A 207 11.49 -14.55 10.61
CA VAL A 207 12.14 -14.44 11.92
C VAL A 207 12.46 -15.85 12.39
N ASP A 208 13.63 -16.34 12.04
CA ASP A 208 14.07 -17.70 12.29
C ASP A 208 15.52 -17.79 12.77
N GLY A 209 16.11 -19.00 12.75
CA GLY A 209 17.49 -19.19 13.21
C GLY A 209 18.54 -18.43 12.39
N GLY A 210 18.24 -18.09 11.13
CA GLY A 210 19.08 -17.27 10.27
C GLY A 210 19.25 -15.86 10.82
N ASP A 211 18.19 -15.28 11.38
CA ASP A 211 18.21 -13.96 11.98
C ASP A 211 19.00 -13.93 13.28
N PHE A 212 18.81 -14.94 14.13
CA PHE A 212 19.59 -15.06 15.36
C PHE A 212 21.10 -15.05 15.07
N LEU A 213 21.52 -15.75 14.01
CA LEU A 213 22.93 -15.76 13.56
C LEU A 213 23.37 -14.40 12.99
N ALA A 214 22.50 -13.71 12.25
CA ALA A 214 22.80 -12.36 11.74
C ALA A 214 22.98 -11.35 12.90
N TRP A 215 22.12 -11.42 13.92
CA TRP A 215 22.24 -10.64 15.14
C TRP A 215 23.54 -10.91 15.90
N GLN A 216 23.86 -12.18 16.16
CA GLN A 216 25.10 -12.56 16.86
C GLN A 216 26.36 -12.03 16.16
N ARG A 217 26.36 -12.00 14.82
CA ARG A 217 27.49 -11.50 14.02
C ARG A 217 27.52 -9.99 13.89
N GLY A 218 26.37 -9.33 14.00
CA GLY A 218 26.24 -7.89 13.83
C GLY A 218 26.42 -7.09 15.11
N ILE A 219 26.39 -7.69 16.32
CA ILE A 219 26.74 -6.98 17.55
C ILE A 219 28.24 -6.70 17.61
N PRO A 220 28.68 -5.50 18.06
CA PRO A 220 27.87 -4.33 18.42
C PRO A 220 27.69 -3.33 17.27
N ALA A 221 28.20 -3.65 16.07
CA ALA A 221 28.30 -2.71 14.96
C ALA A 221 26.93 -2.33 14.36
N ASN A 222 26.05 -3.31 14.19
CA ASN A 222 24.77 -3.18 13.50
C ASN A 222 23.58 -3.46 14.42
N TYR A 223 23.80 -4.17 15.53
CA TYR A 223 22.76 -4.52 16.49
C TYR A 223 23.26 -4.37 17.93
N THR A 224 22.31 -4.35 18.85
CA THR A 224 22.50 -4.30 20.29
C THR A 224 21.96 -5.58 20.93
N VAL A 225 22.37 -5.82 22.18
CA VAL A 225 21.79 -6.91 22.99
C VAL A 225 20.28 -6.75 23.20
N PHE A 226 19.77 -5.53 23.07
CA PHE A 226 18.36 -5.25 23.19
C PHE A 226 17.57 -5.67 21.94
N ASP A 227 18.19 -5.81 20.78
CA ASP A 227 17.46 -6.19 19.56
C ASP A 227 17.01 -7.65 19.61
N LEU A 228 17.70 -8.51 20.36
CA LEU A 228 17.33 -9.92 20.55
C LEU A 228 15.86 -10.10 21.00
N ARG A 229 15.33 -9.18 21.81
CA ARG A 229 13.93 -9.25 22.28
C ARG A 229 12.91 -9.12 21.15
N TYR A 230 13.28 -8.48 20.05
CA TYR A 230 12.46 -8.40 18.85
C TYR A 230 12.42 -9.74 18.13
N TRP A 231 13.55 -10.45 18.04
CA TRP A 231 13.59 -11.81 17.52
C TRP A 231 12.80 -12.79 18.39
N GLU A 232 13.00 -12.77 19.72
CA GLU A 232 12.29 -13.66 20.65
C GLU A 232 10.76 -13.50 20.57
N LYS A 233 10.28 -12.25 20.46
CA LYS A 233 8.85 -11.94 20.38
C LYS A 233 8.21 -12.37 19.06
N ASN A 234 8.98 -12.34 17.97
CA ASN A 234 8.47 -12.54 16.61
C ASN A 234 8.93 -13.87 15.98
N PHE A 235 9.64 -14.74 16.71
CA PHE A 235 10.16 -16.01 16.19
C PHE A 235 9.05 -16.89 15.59
N GLY A 236 9.28 -17.38 14.37
CA GLY A 236 8.29 -18.09 13.56
C GLY A 236 7.29 -17.19 12.83
N GLY A 237 7.43 -15.86 12.95
CA GLY A 237 6.70 -14.87 12.18
C GLY A 237 7.32 -14.60 10.80
N GLY A 238 6.64 -13.77 10.02
CA GLY A 238 7.03 -13.40 8.65
C GLY A 238 6.29 -14.18 7.56
N LEU A 239 6.76 -14.07 6.32
CA LEU A 239 6.09 -14.72 5.18
C LEU A 239 6.22 -16.24 5.30
N PRO A 240 5.14 -17.02 5.04
CA PRO A 240 5.22 -18.47 5.05
C PRO A 240 6.27 -18.93 4.06
N ALA A 241 7.04 -19.94 4.45
CA ALA A 241 8.17 -20.38 3.65
C ALA A 241 7.74 -20.75 2.23
N GLN A 242 8.18 -19.99 1.22
CA GLN A 242 8.23 -20.52 -0.13
C GLN A 242 9.15 -21.73 -0.08
N ALA A 243 8.56 -22.91 -0.29
CA ALA A 243 9.32 -24.13 -0.47
C ALA A 243 10.25 -23.90 -1.65
N ALA A 244 11.55 -23.81 -1.38
CA ALA A 244 12.54 -23.86 -2.42
C ALA A 244 12.40 -25.24 -3.07
N VAL A 245 11.75 -25.30 -4.24
CA VAL A 245 11.87 -26.44 -5.16
C VAL A 245 13.26 -26.33 -5.78
N GLY A 246 14.29 -26.51 -4.95
CA GLY A 246 15.61 -26.80 -5.46
C GLY A 246 15.51 -28.13 -6.17
N SER A 247 15.84 -28.17 -7.45
CA SER A 247 16.04 -29.43 -8.16
C SER A 247 17.03 -30.25 -7.33
N VAL A 248 16.52 -31.27 -6.64
CA VAL A 248 17.34 -32.19 -5.87
C VAL A 248 18.29 -32.84 -6.89
N PRO A 249 19.61 -32.62 -6.80
CA PRO A 249 20.55 -33.30 -7.68
C PRO A 249 20.33 -34.80 -7.50
N GLU A 250 20.05 -35.50 -8.59
CA GLU A 250 19.71 -36.93 -8.53
C GLU A 250 20.75 -37.65 -7.67
N PRO A 251 20.33 -38.39 -6.62
CA PRO A 251 21.28 -39.12 -5.79
C PRO A 251 22.10 -40.02 -6.72
N GLY A 252 23.42 -40.08 -6.51
CA GLY A 252 24.42 -40.75 -7.34
C GLY A 252 24.24 -42.27 -7.54
N THR A 253 23.04 -42.80 -7.35
CA THR A 253 22.53 -44.12 -7.72
C THR A 253 22.92 -44.52 -9.15
N LEU A 254 22.86 -43.61 -10.14
CA LEU A 254 23.36 -43.90 -11.49
C LEU A 254 24.89 -44.11 -11.51
N GLY A 255 25.64 -43.33 -10.73
CA GLY A 255 27.09 -43.49 -10.57
C GLY A 255 27.46 -44.79 -9.87
N LEU A 256 26.75 -45.16 -8.80
CA LEU A 256 26.92 -46.42 -8.07
C LEU A 256 26.52 -47.64 -8.91
N LEU A 257 25.46 -47.53 -9.72
CA LEU A 257 25.04 -48.58 -10.64
C LEU A 257 26.10 -48.79 -11.74
N ALA A 258 26.64 -47.70 -12.30
CA ALA A 258 27.72 -47.78 -13.28
C ALA A 258 29.00 -48.40 -12.68
N ALA A 259 29.40 -47.98 -11.47
CA ALA A 259 30.54 -48.55 -10.77
C ALA A 259 30.32 -50.04 -10.43
N GLY A 260 29.12 -50.41 -9.99
CA GLY A 260 28.74 -51.79 -9.72
C GLY A 260 28.77 -52.66 -10.99
N ALA A 261 28.23 -52.17 -12.10
CA ALA A 261 28.25 -52.88 -13.38
C ALA A 261 29.68 -53.11 -13.91
N LEU A 262 30.56 -52.12 -13.76
CA LEU A 262 31.97 -52.24 -14.11
C LEU A 262 32.70 -53.26 -13.22
N GLY A 263 32.42 -53.26 -11.92
CA GLY A 263 32.98 -54.24 -10.97
C GLY A 263 32.58 -55.68 -11.31
N VAL A 264 31.30 -55.92 -11.62
CA VAL A 264 30.80 -57.24 -12.02
C VAL A 264 31.39 -57.69 -13.36
N ALA A 265 31.50 -56.78 -14.34
CA ALA A 265 32.12 -57.09 -15.63
C ALA A 265 33.61 -57.46 -15.49
N ALA A 266 34.36 -56.77 -14.64
CA ALA A 266 35.76 -57.07 -14.36
C ALA A 266 35.92 -58.42 -13.66
N MET A 267 35.02 -58.76 -12.73
CA MET A 267 35.06 -60.04 -12.02
C MET A 267 34.76 -61.23 -12.94
N ARG A 268 33.79 -61.08 -13.87
CA ARG A 268 33.48 -62.11 -14.89
C ARG A 268 34.67 -62.41 -15.82
N ARG A 269 35.41 -61.39 -16.26
CA ARG A 269 36.59 -61.57 -17.13
C ARG A 269 37.72 -62.36 -16.48
N ARG A 270 37.85 -62.29 -15.15
CA ARG A 270 38.86 -63.06 -14.41
C ARG A 270 38.52 -64.55 -14.30
N GLN A 271 37.24 -64.89 -14.24
CA GLN A 271 36.79 -66.28 -14.11
C GLN A 271 36.91 -67.09 -15.41
N THR A 272 36.91 -66.44 -16.57
CA THR A 272 37.10 -67.09 -17.87
C THR A 272 38.57 -67.32 -18.26
N ALA A 273 39.53 -66.89 -17.43
CA ALA A 273 40.97 -66.98 -17.70
C ALA A 273 41.68 -68.03 -16.82
N SER A 274 40.93 -68.97 -16.24
CA SER A 274 41.42 -70.17 -15.54
C SER A 274 40.84 -71.41 -16.22
#